data_AF-A0A167D4P8-F1
#
_entry.id   AF-A0A167D4P8-F1
#
_cell.length_a   1.000
_cell.length_b   1.000
_cell.length_c   1.000
_cell.angle_alpha   90.00
_cell.angle_beta   90.00
_cell.angle_gamma   90.00
#
_symmetry.space_group_name_H-M   'P 1'
#
loop_
_entity.id
_entity.type
_entity.pdbx_description
1 polymer ?
#
loop_
_entity_poly.entity_id
_entity_poly.type
_entity_poly.pdbx_seq_one_letter_code
_entity_poly.pdbx_strand_id
1 'polypeptide(L)'
;MLLHYSGGGLFAAGLILFSAVSKTHSQILPLDQFFNKTTFPNEQPENVTKYLNEAANLAKTWSLYQYFQDQCTTQQVYPALFQFPPGFVEPFSPFDRLFFVGHSFVSAWAYDTGDGLVLIDALDNPAEIDAILVPGLEKFGFRGSDIKHCIITHEHVDHYGGAKYLKDAFNTTLWAADAAWESLAALADSTPTPPSRDQVLADGQQLTVGNVLFTSILTPGHTPGTLSLIFPVYERGVPHLAGLNGGTGTPSGKKDREQKIQSQIRFGNIAKGRGVDTLLSNHQIADHALFLSDLITHRLDNTPNPFVIGVEEFDNYMKINALCSRVIAARQGMDLGV
;
A
#
# COMPACT_ATOMS: atom_id res chain seq x y z
N MET A 1 -65.53 -35.08 -34.89
CA MET A 1 -65.75 -33.62 -34.83
C MET A 1 -64.42 -33.04 -34.33
N LEU A 2 -63.37 -32.82 -35.15
CA LEU A 2 -63.22 -31.87 -36.28
C LEU A 2 -63.78 -30.50 -35.87
N LEU A 3 -63.01 -29.41 -35.69
CA LEU A 3 -61.90 -28.83 -36.48
C LEU A 3 -60.98 -28.01 -35.53
N HIS A 4 -59.65 -28.10 -35.61
CA HIS A 4 -58.71 -27.41 -36.53
C HIS A 4 -58.55 -25.89 -36.34
N TYR A 5 -57.34 -25.48 -35.94
CA TYR A 5 -56.47 -24.45 -36.57
C TYR A 5 -55.12 -24.55 -35.82
N SER A 6 -54.04 -25.19 -36.30
CA SER A 6 -53.22 -25.10 -37.53
C SER A 6 -52.32 -23.86 -37.61
N GLY A 7 -51.01 -24.11 -37.67
CA GLY A 7 -49.95 -23.18 -38.07
C GLY A 7 -48.92 -22.96 -36.97
N GLY A 8 -47.78 -23.63 -36.88
CA GLY A 8 -46.96 -24.32 -37.88
C GLY A 8 -45.66 -23.54 -38.05
N GLY A 9 -44.52 -24.22 -37.89
CA GLY A 9 -43.20 -23.63 -38.15
C GLY A 9 -42.05 -24.18 -37.31
N LEU A 10 -41.60 -25.40 -37.62
CA LEU A 10 -40.20 -25.78 -37.39
C LEU A 10 -39.31 -24.86 -38.23
N PHE A 11 -38.23 -24.31 -37.65
CA PHE A 11 -36.94 -24.09 -38.32
C PHE A 11 -35.88 -24.08 -37.21
N ALA A 12 -35.16 -25.19 -37.06
CA ALA A 12 -33.84 -25.42 -37.65
C ALA A 12 -32.73 -24.73 -36.87
N ALA A 13 -31.86 -25.56 -36.28
CA ALA A 13 -30.57 -25.18 -35.76
C ALA A 13 -29.81 -24.34 -36.79
N GLY A 14 -29.41 -23.15 -36.36
CA GLY A 14 -28.50 -22.28 -37.08
C GLY A 14 -27.41 -21.83 -36.12
N LEU A 15 -26.36 -22.66 -35.99
CA LEU A 15 -25.05 -22.16 -35.60
C LEU A 15 -24.67 -21.10 -36.65
N ILE A 16 -24.78 -19.81 -36.32
CA ILE A 16 -24.11 -18.75 -37.05
C ILE A 16 -22.89 -18.33 -36.22
N LEU A 17 -21.86 -19.18 -36.33
CA LEU A 17 -20.48 -18.78 -36.16
C LEU A 17 -20.07 -18.10 -37.47
N PHE A 18 -20.08 -16.77 -37.52
CA PHE A 18 -19.21 -15.99 -38.41
C PHE A 18 -18.95 -14.60 -37.83
N SER A 19 -17.82 -14.54 -37.11
CA SER A 19 -16.79 -13.51 -37.23
C SER A 19 -17.21 -12.05 -37.36
N ALA A 20 -17.30 -11.36 -36.22
CA ALA A 20 -16.68 -10.04 -36.11
C ALA A 20 -15.31 -10.21 -35.45
N VAL A 21 -14.41 -10.95 -36.12
CA VAL A 21 -12.98 -10.78 -35.85
C VAL A 21 -12.68 -9.39 -36.36
N SER A 22 -12.57 -8.43 -35.44
CA SER A 22 -11.85 -7.19 -35.73
C SER A 22 -10.51 -7.62 -36.31
N LYS A 23 -10.31 -7.42 -37.62
CA LYS A 23 -9.00 -7.51 -38.25
C LYS A 23 -8.14 -6.31 -37.85
N THR A 24 -8.04 -6.04 -36.56
CA THR A 24 -6.75 -5.65 -36.02
C THR A 24 -5.99 -6.95 -35.87
N HIS A 25 -5.29 -7.39 -36.93
CA HIS A 25 -4.12 -8.21 -36.66
C HIS A 25 -3.28 -7.33 -35.75
N SER A 26 -3.26 -7.65 -34.45
CA SER A 26 -2.31 -7.07 -33.52
C SER A 26 -0.96 -7.32 -34.17
N GLN A 27 -0.39 -6.31 -34.83
CA GLN A 27 1.00 -6.35 -35.17
C GLN A 27 1.67 -6.58 -33.82
N ILE A 28 2.29 -7.76 -33.67
CA ILE A 28 3.14 -8.01 -32.52
C ILE A 28 4.11 -6.84 -32.57
N LEU A 29 4.05 -5.98 -31.56
CA LEU A 29 5.02 -4.90 -31.44
C LEU A 29 6.41 -5.54 -31.61
N PRO A 30 7.34 -4.90 -32.34
CA PRO A 30 8.72 -5.36 -32.42
C PRO A 30 9.20 -5.90 -31.06
N LEU A 31 9.96 -6.99 -31.03
CA LEU A 31 10.27 -7.72 -29.79
C LEU A 31 10.90 -6.79 -28.71
N ASP A 32 11.64 -5.78 -29.15
CA ASP A 32 12.23 -4.69 -28.37
C ASP A 32 11.21 -3.68 -27.82
N GLN A 33 10.05 -3.53 -28.45
CA GLN A 33 8.89 -2.79 -27.95
C GLN A 33 7.98 -3.63 -27.05
N PHE A 34 7.98 -4.96 -27.24
CA PHE A 34 7.20 -5.90 -26.43
C PHE A 34 7.88 -6.24 -25.09
N PHE A 35 9.21 -6.36 -25.07
CA PHE A 35 10.03 -6.57 -23.87
C PHE A 35 10.99 -5.39 -23.66
N ASN A 36 10.46 -4.25 -23.21
CA ASN A 36 11.28 -3.09 -22.85
C ASN A 36 12.02 -3.30 -21.51
N LYS A 37 12.95 -4.25 -21.48
CA LYS A 37 13.77 -4.54 -20.31
C LYS A 37 14.63 -3.31 -19.98
N THR A 38 14.60 -2.88 -18.72
CA THR A 38 15.46 -1.81 -18.23
C THR A 38 16.92 -2.21 -18.36
N THR A 39 17.74 -1.34 -18.96
CA THR A 39 19.18 -1.52 -19.09
C THR A 39 19.92 -0.75 -18.00
N PHE A 40 20.96 -1.37 -17.46
CA PHE A 40 21.76 -0.83 -16.35
C PHE A 40 23.21 -0.66 -16.80
N PRO A 41 23.52 0.40 -17.57
CA PRO A 41 24.85 0.55 -18.18
C PRO A 41 25.99 0.72 -17.17
N ASN A 42 25.68 1.15 -15.94
CA ASN A 42 26.64 1.36 -14.86
C ASN A 42 26.49 0.33 -13.73
N GLU A 43 25.87 -0.82 -13.99
CA GLU A 43 25.64 -1.84 -12.97
C GLU A 43 26.95 -2.27 -12.28
N GLN A 44 26.89 -2.41 -10.96
CA GLN A 44 27.94 -2.99 -10.13
C GLN A 44 27.60 -4.47 -9.85
N PRO A 45 28.04 -5.42 -10.68
CA PRO A 45 27.53 -6.80 -10.65
C PRO A 45 27.82 -7.54 -9.34
N GLU A 46 28.97 -7.29 -8.71
CA GLU A 46 29.32 -7.88 -7.41
C GLU A 46 28.37 -7.41 -6.30
N ASN A 47 28.08 -6.10 -6.25
CA ASN A 47 27.16 -5.51 -5.29
C ASN A 47 25.73 -5.97 -5.53
N VAL A 48 25.27 -5.99 -6.79
CA VAL A 48 23.94 -6.52 -7.13
C VAL A 48 23.80 -7.98 -6.70
N THR A 49 24.79 -8.82 -7.02
CA THR A 49 24.80 -10.23 -6.64
C THR A 49 24.75 -10.39 -5.12
N LYS A 50 25.58 -9.64 -4.39
CA LYS A 50 25.63 -9.67 -2.93
C LYS A 50 24.27 -9.32 -2.32
N TYR A 51 23.72 -8.15 -2.65
CA TYR A 51 22.50 -7.65 -2.02
C TYR A 51 21.26 -8.47 -2.39
N LEU A 52 21.20 -9.01 -3.61
CA LEU A 52 20.13 -9.93 -3.99
C LEU A 52 20.17 -11.23 -3.19
N ASN A 53 21.36 -11.82 -2.99
CA ASN A 53 21.50 -13.03 -2.18
C ASN A 53 21.20 -12.79 -0.70
N GLU A 54 21.64 -11.66 -0.14
CA GLU A 54 21.29 -11.26 1.22
C GLU A 54 19.78 -11.11 1.40
N ALA A 55 19.09 -10.45 0.46
CA ALA A 55 17.64 -10.28 0.53
C ALA A 55 16.89 -11.60 0.35
N ALA A 56 17.32 -12.44 -0.60
CA ALA A 56 16.73 -13.76 -0.83
C ALA A 56 16.85 -14.67 0.39
N ASN A 57 17.98 -14.64 1.11
CA ASN A 57 18.18 -15.43 2.33
C ASN A 57 17.29 -15.00 3.50
N LEU A 58 16.80 -13.74 3.50
CA LEU A 58 15.86 -13.24 4.50
C LEU A 58 14.40 -13.56 4.15
N ALA A 59 14.09 -13.79 2.87
CA ALA A 59 12.74 -14.05 2.39
C ALA A 59 12.31 -15.50 2.63
N LYS A 60 12.11 -15.87 3.91
CA LYS A 60 11.88 -17.26 4.37
C LYS A 60 10.44 -17.75 4.24
N THR A 61 9.48 -16.84 4.16
CA THR A 61 8.04 -17.15 4.04
C THR A 61 7.51 -16.79 2.67
N TRP A 62 6.40 -17.41 2.27
CA TRP A 62 5.80 -17.15 0.96
C TRP A 62 5.43 -15.67 0.78
N SER A 63 4.97 -15.00 1.84
CA SER A 63 4.57 -13.60 1.79
C SER A 63 5.77 -12.65 1.59
N LEU A 64 6.88 -12.91 2.28
CA LEU A 64 8.11 -12.13 2.09
C LEU A 64 8.80 -12.46 0.76
N TYR A 65 8.71 -13.72 0.31
CA TYR A 65 9.27 -14.13 -0.97
C TYR A 65 8.62 -13.40 -2.14
N GLN A 66 7.29 -13.23 -2.11
CA GLN A 66 6.59 -12.40 -3.07
C GLN A 66 7.09 -10.94 -3.05
N TYR A 67 7.22 -10.35 -1.85
CA TYR A 67 7.68 -8.96 -1.70
C TYR A 67 9.10 -8.77 -2.25
N PHE A 68 10.00 -9.71 -1.95
CA PHE A 68 11.35 -9.74 -2.51
C PHE A 68 11.33 -9.80 -4.05
N GLN A 69 10.53 -10.70 -4.63
CA GLN A 69 10.44 -10.80 -6.09
C GLN A 69 9.92 -9.52 -6.73
N ASP A 70 8.92 -8.91 -6.12
CA ASP A 70 8.33 -7.69 -6.62
C ASP A 70 9.31 -6.52 -6.54
N GLN A 71 9.87 -6.27 -5.35
CA GLN A 71 10.61 -5.04 -5.06
C GLN A 71 12.11 -5.12 -5.36
N CYS A 72 12.75 -6.30 -5.26
CA CYS A 72 14.19 -6.44 -5.48
C CYS A 72 14.54 -6.88 -6.93
N THR A 73 13.65 -7.60 -7.61
CA THR A 73 13.97 -8.21 -8.92
C THR A 73 13.04 -7.76 -10.03
N THR A 74 11.82 -8.28 -10.09
CA THR A 74 10.94 -8.21 -11.25
C THR A 74 10.61 -6.77 -11.66
N GLN A 75 10.15 -5.94 -10.73
CA GLN A 75 9.74 -4.55 -11.04
C GLN A 75 10.92 -3.61 -11.28
N GLN A 76 12.15 -4.04 -10.97
CA GLN A 76 13.34 -3.25 -11.30
C GLN A 76 13.82 -3.54 -12.73
N VAL A 77 13.63 -4.76 -13.22
CA VAL A 77 14.18 -5.20 -14.53
C VAL A 77 13.18 -4.99 -15.66
N TYR A 78 11.89 -5.14 -15.37
CA TYR A 78 10.83 -4.99 -16.34
C TYR A 78 9.94 -3.81 -15.96
N PRO A 79 9.32 -3.12 -16.93
CA PRO A 79 8.13 -2.34 -16.66
C PRO A 79 7.17 -3.23 -15.88
N ALA A 80 6.47 -2.66 -14.90
CA ALA A 80 5.64 -3.42 -13.97
C ALA A 80 4.80 -4.45 -14.73
N LEU A 81 5.17 -5.74 -14.59
CA LEU A 81 4.56 -6.84 -15.32
C LEU A 81 3.09 -7.02 -14.93
N PHE A 82 2.77 -6.58 -13.72
CA PHE A 82 1.43 -6.42 -13.18
C PHE A 82 1.32 -5.01 -12.62
N GLN A 83 0.49 -4.18 -13.23
CA GLN A 83 0.02 -2.93 -12.64
C GLN A 83 -1.43 -3.13 -12.26
N PHE A 84 -1.76 -2.89 -11.00
CA PHE A 84 -3.14 -2.73 -10.58
C PHE A 84 -3.53 -1.29 -10.93
N PRO A 85 -4.31 -1.03 -11.99
CA PRO A 85 -4.81 0.31 -12.23
C PRO A 85 -5.63 0.74 -11.02
N PRO A 86 -5.58 2.02 -10.60
CA PRO A 86 -6.46 2.51 -9.55
C PRO A 86 -7.91 2.11 -9.86
N GLY A 87 -8.55 1.48 -8.88
CA GLY A 87 -9.85 0.86 -9.08
C GLY A 87 -10.45 0.41 -7.76
N PHE A 88 -11.77 0.33 -7.75
CA PHE A 88 -12.55 -0.05 -6.58
C PHE A 88 -12.09 -1.40 -6.02
N VAL A 89 -11.93 -1.43 -4.70
CA VAL A 89 -11.73 -2.63 -3.90
C VAL A 89 -12.90 -2.69 -2.92
N GLU A 90 -13.58 -3.84 -2.81
CA GLU A 90 -14.60 -3.99 -1.77
C GLU A 90 -13.90 -3.85 -0.40
N PRO A 91 -14.36 -2.94 0.47
CA PRO A 91 -13.74 -2.73 1.77
C PRO A 91 -13.80 -4.00 2.62
N PHE A 92 -12.76 -4.24 3.42
CA PHE A 92 -12.66 -5.44 4.27
C PHE A 92 -12.02 -5.13 5.64
N SER A 93 -12.16 -6.03 6.60
CA SER A 93 -11.65 -5.90 7.97
C SER A 93 -10.73 -7.06 8.28
N PRO A 94 -9.39 -6.91 8.19
CA PRO A 94 -8.48 -7.99 8.53
C PRO A 94 -8.33 -8.22 10.04
N PHE A 95 -8.68 -7.23 10.86
CA PHE A 95 -8.66 -7.29 12.31
C PHE A 95 -9.96 -6.69 12.87
N ASP A 96 -10.22 -6.89 14.16
CA ASP A 96 -11.29 -6.23 14.88
C ASP A 96 -11.09 -4.72 14.78
N ARG A 97 -12.11 -4.02 14.25
CA ARG A 97 -12.20 -2.54 14.23
C ARG A 97 -11.17 -1.82 13.34
N LEU A 98 -10.35 -2.56 12.57
CA LEU A 98 -9.46 -2.01 11.57
C LEU A 98 -9.96 -2.37 10.17
N PHE A 99 -10.19 -1.36 9.35
CA PHE A 99 -10.82 -1.48 8.05
C PHE A 99 -9.90 -1.00 6.94
N PHE A 100 -9.82 -1.76 5.86
CA PHE A 100 -9.26 -1.30 4.60
C PHE A 100 -10.33 -0.52 3.83
N VAL A 101 -10.02 0.73 3.50
CA VAL A 101 -10.90 1.67 2.78
C VAL A 101 -10.18 2.39 1.64
N GLY A 102 -9.08 1.80 1.16
CA GLY A 102 -8.33 2.28 0.00
C GLY A 102 -8.81 1.68 -1.31
N HIS A 103 -7.95 1.79 -2.33
CA HIS A 103 -8.18 1.21 -3.65
C HIS A 103 -7.03 0.29 -4.06
N SER A 104 -7.08 -0.21 -5.28
CA SER A 104 -6.14 -1.22 -5.79
C SER A 104 -4.67 -0.79 -5.87
N PHE A 105 -4.39 0.52 -5.79
CA PHE A 105 -3.04 1.08 -5.92
C PHE A 105 -2.54 1.66 -4.58
N VAL A 106 -3.39 2.40 -3.86
CA VAL A 106 -3.07 3.04 -2.57
C VAL A 106 -3.95 2.48 -1.48
N SER A 107 -3.33 2.19 -0.33
CA SER A 107 -4.02 1.71 0.85
C SER A 107 -4.37 2.88 1.76
N ALA A 108 -5.62 2.91 2.21
CA ALA A 108 -6.07 3.73 3.33
C ALA A 108 -6.68 2.82 4.38
N TRP A 109 -6.36 3.09 5.65
CA TRP A 109 -6.79 2.27 6.78
C TRP A 109 -7.59 3.12 7.76
N ALA A 110 -8.75 2.64 8.20
CA ALA A 110 -9.57 3.29 9.22
C ALA A 110 -9.62 2.43 10.47
N TYR A 111 -9.25 3.00 11.61
CA TYR A 111 -9.33 2.34 12.91
C TYR A 111 -10.45 2.96 13.75
N ASP A 112 -11.46 2.17 14.11
CA ASP A 112 -12.45 2.56 15.12
C ASP A 112 -11.89 2.48 16.55
N THR A 113 -11.79 3.65 17.17
CA THR A 113 -11.21 3.85 18.51
C THR A 113 -12.24 3.96 19.63
N GLY A 114 -13.54 3.89 19.29
CA GLY A 114 -14.66 4.08 20.22
C GLY A 114 -15.05 5.55 20.40
N ASP A 115 -14.09 6.46 20.20
CA ASP A 115 -14.31 7.92 20.19
C ASP A 115 -14.23 8.50 18.76
N GLY A 116 -14.52 7.65 17.77
CA GLY A 116 -14.44 7.97 16.34
C GLY A 116 -13.29 7.26 15.63
N LEU A 117 -13.15 7.54 14.34
CA LEU A 117 -12.17 6.91 13.47
C LEU A 117 -10.86 7.70 13.44
N VAL A 118 -9.75 6.97 13.45
CA VAL A 118 -8.45 7.44 12.98
C VAL A 118 -8.22 6.86 11.60
N LEU A 119 -8.12 7.72 10.60
CA LEU A 119 -7.76 7.36 9.24
C LEU A 119 -6.23 7.44 9.07
N ILE A 120 -5.65 6.53 8.29
CA ILE A 120 -4.26 6.55 7.85
C ILE A 120 -4.28 6.68 6.34
N ASP A 121 -3.75 7.81 5.86
CA ASP A 121 -3.79 8.32 4.47
C ASP A 121 -5.20 8.60 3.89
N ALA A 122 -5.25 9.51 2.93
CA ALA A 122 -6.47 10.14 2.42
C ALA A 122 -6.59 10.09 0.89
N LEU A 123 -6.01 9.06 0.26
CA LEU A 123 -6.08 8.80 -1.19
C LEU A 123 -5.61 9.99 -2.06
N ASP A 124 -5.81 9.86 -3.38
CA ASP A 124 -5.23 10.75 -4.38
C ASP A 124 -5.93 12.11 -4.49
N ASN A 125 -7.21 12.20 -4.12
CA ASN A 125 -8.01 13.41 -4.32
C ASN A 125 -9.35 13.37 -3.56
N PRO A 126 -10.06 14.52 -3.44
CA PRO A 126 -11.37 14.58 -2.79
C PRO A 126 -12.45 13.68 -3.41
N ALA A 127 -12.44 13.48 -4.73
CA ALA A 127 -13.49 12.69 -5.39
C ALA A 127 -13.41 11.21 -4.98
N GLU A 128 -12.21 10.69 -4.72
CA GLU A 128 -12.00 9.35 -4.20
C GLU A 128 -12.44 9.19 -2.74
N ILE A 129 -12.41 10.27 -1.95
CA ILE A 129 -13.01 10.24 -0.61
C ILE A 129 -14.51 9.94 -0.72
N ASP A 130 -15.22 10.62 -1.61
CA ASP A 130 -16.67 10.46 -1.79
C ASP A 130 -17.03 9.17 -2.54
N ALA A 131 -16.19 8.71 -3.47
CA ALA A 131 -16.49 7.58 -4.33
C ALA A 131 -16.01 6.22 -3.80
N ILE A 132 -14.99 6.22 -2.93
CA ILE A 132 -14.32 5.00 -2.45
C ILE A 132 -14.33 4.95 -0.93
N LEU A 133 -13.72 5.94 -0.27
CA LEU A 133 -13.43 5.86 1.16
C LEU A 133 -14.69 5.93 2.02
N VAL A 134 -15.55 6.94 1.82
CA VAL A 134 -16.79 7.12 2.59
C VAL A 134 -17.76 5.96 2.33
N PRO A 135 -18.05 5.55 1.08
CA PRO A 135 -18.83 4.34 0.82
C PRO A 135 -18.21 3.09 1.45
N GLY A 136 -16.89 3.01 1.49
CA GLY A 136 -16.14 1.95 2.15
C GLY A 136 -16.44 1.87 3.66
N LEU A 137 -16.42 3.02 4.33
CA LEU A 137 -16.75 3.16 5.76
C LEU A 137 -18.22 2.84 6.06
N GLU A 138 -19.14 3.21 5.17
CA GLU A 138 -20.58 2.96 5.33
C GLU A 138 -20.91 1.46 5.41
N LYS A 139 -20.13 0.60 4.75
CA LYS A 139 -20.25 -0.87 4.86
C LYS A 139 -20.02 -1.38 6.28
N PHE A 140 -19.25 -0.65 7.08
CA PHE A 140 -18.98 -0.95 8.50
C PHE A 140 -19.84 -0.12 9.45
N GLY A 141 -20.82 0.64 8.93
CA GLY A 141 -21.76 1.43 9.72
C GLY A 141 -21.23 2.80 10.15
N PHE A 142 -20.12 3.28 9.56
CA PHE A 142 -19.56 4.60 9.83
C PHE A 142 -19.92 5.60 8.72
N ARG A 143 -19.82 6.88 9.04
CA ARG A 143 -19.98 8.00 8.09
C ARG A 143 -18.68 8.79 8.03
N GLY A 144 -18.53 9.63 6.99
CA GLY A 144 -17.36 10.52 6.88
C GLY A 144 -17.16 11.42 8.11
N SER A 145 -18.24 11.87 8.75
CA SER A 145 -18.19 12.69 9.98
C SER A 145 -17.69 11.94 11.23
N ASP A 146 -17.57 10.61 11.16
CA ASP A 146 -16.98 9.81 12.23
C ASP A 146 -15.44 9.80 12.14
N ILE A 147 -14.84 10.28 11.03
CA ILE A 147 -13.40 10.51 10.88
C ILE A 147 -12.98 11.71 11.73
N LYS A 148 -12.36 11.47 12.88
CA LYS A 148 -11.90 12.54 13.79
C LYS A 148 -10.46 12.94 13.55
N HIS A 149 -9.64 11.97 13.16
CA HIS A 149 -8.23 12.18 12.87
C HIS A 149 -7.84 11.53 11.56
N CYS A 150 -6.90 12.15 10.84
CA CYS A 150 -6.22 11.55 9.70
C CYS A 150 -4.71 11.71 9.87
N ILE A 151 -3.97 10.61 9.82
CA ILE A 151 -2.51 10.59 9.84
C ILE A 151 -2.03 10.46 8.39
N ILE A 152 -1.30 11.46 7.91
CA ILE A 152 -0.65 11.46 6.61
C ILE A 152 0.73 10.84 6.78
N THR A 153 0.97 9.70 6.12
CA THR A 153 2.23 8.96 6.25
C THR A 153 3.39 9.68 5.59
N HIS A 154 3.17 10.32 4.44
CA HIS A 154 4.15 11.16 3.76
C HIS A 154 3.51 12.12 2.74
N GLU A 155 4.31 13.06 2.25
CA GLU A 155 3.90 14.17 1.39
C GLU A 155 3.80 13.84 -0.11
N HIS A 156 3.36 12.64 -0.48
CA HIS A 156 2.95 12.35 -1.87
C HIS A 156 1.42 12.43 -2.03
N VAL A 157 0.99 12.82 -3.24
CA VAL A 157 -0.39 13.21 -3.54
C VAL A 157 -1.39 12.08 -3.35
N ASP A 158 -0.97 10.84 -3.60
CA ASP A 158 -1.72 9.61 -3.36
C ASP A 158 -2.03 9.37 -1.87
N HIS A 159 -1.36 10.07 -0.94
CA HIS A 159 -1.56 9.90 0.49
C HIS A 159 -2.23 11.11 1.17
N TYR A 160 -1.97 12.33 0.71
CA TYR A 160 -2.58 13.53 1.27
C TYR A 160 -3.75 14.08 0.45
N GLY A 161 -3.99 13.58 -0.77
CA GLY A 161 -4.80 14.26 -1.78
C GLY A 161 -6.22 14.58 -1.37
N GLY A 162 -6.87 13.72 -0.57
CA GLY A 162 -8.18 13.97 0.04
C GLY A 162 -8.14 14.64 1.41
N ALA A 163 -6.97 14.84 2.03
CA ALA A 163 -6.85 15.26 3.43
C ALA A 163 -7.42 16.68 3.69
N LYS A 164 -7.22 17.61 2.75
CA LYS A 164 -7.83 18.95 2.84
C LYS A 164 -9.36 18.87 2.86
N TYR A 165 -9.94 18.02 2.00
CA TYR A 165 -11.38 17.82 1.95
C TYR A 165 -11.91 17.21 3.25
N LEU A 166 -11.24 16.20 3.81
CA LEU A 166 -11.61 15.63 5.12
C LEU A 166 -11.64 16.71 6.22
N LYS A 167 -10.62 17.57 6.27
CA LYS A 167 -10.57 18.69 7.22
C LYS A 167 -11.72 19.67 7.03
N ASP A 168 -11.96 20.10 5.80
CA ASP A 168 -12.98 21.12 5.50
C ASP A 168 -14.42 20.58 5.66
N ALA A 169 -14.68 19.34 5.25
CA ALA A 169 -16.01 18.74 5.24
C ALA A 169 -16.42 18.09 6.57
N PHE A 170 -15.46 17.47 7.27
CA PHE A 170 -15.74 16.67 8.48
C PHE A 170 -15.08 17.21 9.75
N ASN A 171 -14.36 18.34 9.66
CA ASN A 171 -13.59 18.92 10.77
C ASN A 171 -12.55 17.93 11.32
N THR A 172 -11.96 17.12 10.42
CA THR A 172 -10.92 16.14 10.74
C THR A 172 -9.62 16.85 11.16
N THR A 173 -9.04 16.42 12.29
CA THR A 173 -7.70 16.86 12.70
C THR A 173 -6.64 16.11 11.91
N LEU A 174 -5.75 16.84 11.25
CA LEU A 174 -4.70 16.24 10.43
C LEU A 174 -3.38 16.15 11.21
N TRP A 175 -2.68 15.04 11.02
CA TRP A 175 -1.39 14.76 11.64
C TRP A 175 -0.38 14.38 10.58
N ALA A 176 0.81 15.00 10.62
CA ALA A 176 1.94 14.63 9.79
C ALA A 176 3.26 14.96 10.50
N ALA A 177 4.38 14.46 10.00
CA ALA A 177 5.68 14.88 10.46
C ALA A 177 5.91 16.37 10.17
N ASP A 178 6.76 17.02 10.97
CA ASP A 178 7.09 18.45 10.77
C ASP A 178 7.66 18.71 9.36
N ALA A 179 8.59 17.87 8.91
CA ALA A 179 9.17 17.94 7.57
C ALA A 179 8.13 17.70 6.46
N ALA A 180 7.09 16.88 6.70
CA ALA A 180 5.99 16.73 5.75
C ALA A 180 5.22 18.04 5.60
N TRP A 181 4.95 18.74 6.71
CA TRP A 181 4.28 20.04 6.65
C TRP A 181 5.09 21.11 5.91
N GLU A 182 6.42 21.11 6.07
CA GLU A 182 7.32 21.98 5.31
C GLU A 182 7.22 21.69 3.80
N SER A 183 7.30 20.42 3.40
CA SER A 183 7.15 20.00 2.00
C SER A 183 5.78 20.35 1.42
N LEU A 184 4.69 20.07 2.15
CA LEU A 184 3.32 20.35 1.71
C LEU A 184 3.07 21.86 1.53
N ALA A 185 3.66 22.71 2.38
CA ALA A 185 3.56 24.16 2.23
C ALA A 185 4.21 24.66 0.92
N ALA A 186 5.29 24.01 0.47
CA ALA A 186 5.93 24.32 -0.82
C ALA A 186 5.10 23.87 -2.03
N LEU A 187 4.09 23.01 -1.82
CA LEU A 187 3.19 22.48 -2.83
C LEU A 187 1.82 23.19 -2.86
N ALA A 188 1.68 24.36 -2.24
CA ALA A 188 0.40 25.06 -2.07
C ALA A 188 -0.39 25.30 -3.37
N ASP A 189 0.28 25.43 -4.51
CA ASP A 189 -0.34 25.64 -5.83
C ASP A 189 -0.60 24.33 -6.61
N SER A 190 -0.32 23.16 -6.00
CA SER A 190 -0.55 21.86 -6.61
C SER A 190 -2.04 21.50 -6.67
N THR A 191 -2.38 20.53 -7.53
CA THR A 191 -3.74 19.96 -7.62
C THR A 191 -3.68 18.45 -7.34
N PRO A 192 -4.47 17.94 -6.38
CA PRO A 192 -5.24 18.69 -5.38
C PRO A 192 -4.35 19.54 -4.46
N THR A 193 -4.93 20.63 -3.95
CA THR A 193 -4.25 21.53 -3.02
C THR A 193 -3.98 20.82 -1.69
N PRO A 194 -2.72 20.75 -1.22
CA PRO A 194 -2.39 20.21 0.07
C PRO A 194 -3.14 20.88 1.23
N PRO A 195 -3.41 20.18 2.33
CA PRO A 195 -3.95 20.81 3.54
C PRO A 195 -2.94 21.78 4.15
N SER A 196 -3.46 22.85 4.78
CA SER A 196 -2.62 23.69 5.63
C SER A 196 -2.17 22.92 6.87
N ARG A 197 -0.98 23.27 7.37
CA ARG A 197 -0.39 22.70 8.58
C ARG A 197 -1.40 22.65 9.73
N ASP A 198 -1.43 21.51 10.41
CA ASP A 198 -2.28 21.25 11.56
C ASP A 198 -1.43 20.70 12.71
N GLN A 199 -1.59 19.43 13.10
CA GLN A 199 -0.85 18.84 14.20
C GLN A 199 0.42 18.13 13.73
N VAL A 200 1.46 18.16 14.56
CA VAL A 200 2.74 17.49 14.31
C VAL A 200 2.77 16.14 15.04
N LEU A 201 3.23 15.11 14.34
CA LEU A 201 3.70 13.85 14.93
C LEU A 201 5.23 13.82 14.89
N ALA A 202 5.85 13.97 16.06
CA ALA A 202 7.29 13.84 16.25
C ALA A 202 7.73 12.37 16.33
N ASP A 203 9.04 12.13 16.22
CA ASP A 203 9.61 10.79 16.33
C ASP A 203 9.41 10.20 17.73
N GLY A 204 8.82 9.00 17.81
CA GLY A 204 8.47 8.33 19.05
C GLY A 204 7.23 8.89 19.76
N GLN A 205 6.57 9.91 19.21
CA GLN A 205 5.36 10.49 19.81
C GLN A 205 4.23 9.46 19.87
N GLN A 206 3.44 9.57 20.94
CA GLN A 206 2.25 8.77 21.16
C GLN A 206 1.00 9.63 20.93
N LEU A 207 0.15 9.21 20.01
CA LEU A 207 -1.19 9.75 19.80
C LEU A 207 -2.20 8.75 20.37
N THR A 208 -2.91 9.14 21.43
CA THR A 208 -4.01 8.36 21.98
C THR A 208 -5.33 8.95 21.49
N VAL A 209 -6.16 8.13 20.87
CA VAL A 209 -7.53 8.47 20.48
C VAL A 209 -8.42 7.34 20.98
N GLY A 210 -9.43 7.69 21.79
CA GLY A 210 -10.26 6.69 22.47
C GLY A 210 -9.44 5.62 23.17
N ASN A 211 -9.65 4.36 22.78
CA ASN A 211 -8.95 3.21 23.37
C ASN A 211 -7.71 2.73 22.58
N VAL A 212 -7.21 3.51 21.61
CA VAL A 212 -6.10 3.11 20.73
C VAL A 212 -4.91 4.06 20.88
N LEU A 213 -3.71 3.49 20.97
CA LEU A 213 -2.44 4.20 21.04
C LEU A 213 -1.63 3.99 19.76
N PHE A 214 -1.37 5.07 19.03
CA PHE A 214 -0.49 5.09 17.87
C PHE A 214 0.87 5.65 18.28
N THR A 215 1.95 4.91 18.06
CA THR A 215 3.32 5.46 18.14
C THR A 215 3.79 5.82 16.74
N SER A 216 4.16 7.08 16.51
CA SER A 216 4.86 7.51 15.29
C SER A 216 6.35 7.20 15.37
N ILE A 217 6.91 6.66 14.30
CA ILE A 217 8.33 6.46 14.12
C ILE A 217 8.71 7.17 12.83
N LEU A 218 9.53 8.22 12.89
CA LEU A 218 9.96 8.89 11.67
C LEU A 218 10.89 7.97 10.88
N THR A 219 10.57 7.81 9.60
CA THR A 219 11.26 6.93 8.65
C THR A 219 11.63 7.69 7.36
N PRO A 220 12.27 8.87 7.47
CA PRO A 220 12.57 9.72 6.33
C PRO A 220 13.47 9.01 5.31
N GLY A 221 13.38 9.46 4.07
CA GLY A 221 14.20 9.01 2.95
C GLY A 221 13.37 8.68 1.71
N HIS A 222 12.19 8.05 1.86
CA HIS A 222 11.24 8.01 0.74
C HIS A 222 10.78 9.43 0.37
N THR A 223 10.40 10.18 1.41
CA THR A 223 10.29 11.64 1.43
C THR A 223 10.94 12.17 2.71
N PRO A 224 11.20 13.49 2.83
CA PRO A 224 11.64 14.11 4.08
C PRO A 224 10.70 13.85 5.27
N GLY A 225 9.39 13.87 5.03
CA GLY A 225 8.36 13.75 6.06
C GLY A 225 7.84 12.34 6.34
N THR A 226 8.41 11.30 5.72
CA THR A 226 7.90 9.92 5.87
C THR A 226 7.88 9.49 7.34
N LEU A 227 6.74 8.95 7.78
CA LEU A 227 6.58 8.29 9.07
C LEU A 227 5.98 6.90 8.92
N SER A 228 6.30 6.05 9.89
CA SER A 228 5.72 4.72 10.10
C SER A 228 4.97 4.71 11.43
N LEU A 229 4.07 3.74 11.62
CA LEU A 229 3.24 3.64 12.82
C LEU A 229 3.39 2.29 13.50
N ILE A 230 3.29 2.29 14.83
CA ILE A 230 3.10 1.07 15.64
C ILE A 230 1.83 1.26 16.46
N PHE A 231 0.89 0.31 16.37
CA PHE A 231 -0.38 0.35 17.11
C PHE A 231 -0.93 -1.06 17.37
N PRO A 232 -1.69 -1.27 18.45
CA PRO A 232 -2.29 -2.57 18.73
C PRO A 232 -3.40 -2.87 17.72
N VAL A 233 -3.52 -4.14 17.32
CA VAL A 233 -4.69 -4.67 16.58
C VAL A 233 -5.16 -5.93 17.27
N TYR A 234 -6.40 -6.34 17.03
CA TYR A 234 -6.97 -7.52 17.69
C TYR A 234 -7.54 -8.47 16.65
N GLU A 235 -7.19 -9.75 16.75
CA GLU A 235 -7.77 -10.82 15.96
C GLU A 235 -8.73 -11.59 16.87
N ARG A 236 -10.04 -11.35 16.74
CA ARG A 236 -11.06 -12.02 17.56
C ARG A 236 -10.77 -11.89 19.06
N GLY A 237 -10.37 -10.68 19.47
CA GLY A 237 -9.99 -10.33 20.84
C GLY A 237 -8.56 -10.72 21.24
N VAL A 238 -7.79 -11.43 20.41
CA VAL A 238 -6.37 -11.74 20.67
C VAL A 238 -5.50 -10.57 20.25
N PRO A 239 -4.69 -9.97 21.15
CA PRO A 239 -3.88 -8.80 20.81
C PRO A 239 -2.68 -9.16 19.94
N HIS A 240 -2.42 -8.30 18.97
CA HIS A 240 -1.25 -8.25 18.11
C HIS A 240 -0.71 -6.83 18.05
N LEU A 241 0.50 -6.64 17.53
CA LEU A 241 1.10 -5.32 17.37
C LEU A 241 1.44 -5.09 15.90
N ALA A 242 0.70 -4.18 15.27
CA ALA A 242 0.90 -3.80 13.89
C ALA A 242 2.02 -2.78 13.74
N GLY A 243 2.84 -2.98 12.71
CA GLY A 243 3.77 -2.01 12.16
C GLY A 243 3.31 -1.61 10.77
N LEU A 244 2.95 -0.34 10.58
CA LEU A 244 2.65 0.20 9.27
C LEU A 244 3.89 0.87 8.67
N ASN A 245 4.33 0.41 7.52
CA ASN A 245 5.41 1.02 6.75
C ASN A 245 4.84 2.13 5.85
N GLY A 246 5.07 3.40 6.20
CA GLY A 246 4.50 4.54 5.49
C GLY A 246 5.31 5.07 4.31
N GLY A 247 6.35 4.36 3.86
CA GLY A 247 7.12 4.78 2.68
C GLY A 247 8.08 3.69 2.19
N THR A 248 7.67 2.97 1.15
CA THR A 248 8.43 1.81 0.63
C THR A 248 9.24 2.16 -0.62
N GLY A 249 8.83 3.17 -1.38
CA GLY A 249 9.45 3.55 -2.65
C GLY A 249 10.90 4.04 -2.47
N THR A 250 11.78 3.66 -3.38
CA THR A 250 13.19 4.07 -3.33
C THR A 250 13.37 5.43 -4.02
N PRO A 251 13.88 6.48 -3.33
CA PRO A 251 14.07 7.80 -3.91
C PRO A 251 15.18 7.77 -4.99
N SER A 252 15.28 8.81 -5.81
CA SER A 252 16.32 8.91 -6.85
C SER A 252 17.69 9.34 -6.30
N GLY A 253 17.70 10.23 -5.30
CA GLY A 253 18.91 10.83 -4.73
C GLY A 253 19.69 9.90 -3.81
N LYS A 254 21.04 9.95 -3.90
CA LYS A 254 21.94 9.14 -3.06
C LYS A 254 21.68 9.34 -1.56
N LYS A 255 21.66 10.59 -1.10
CA LYS A 255 21.48 10.92 0.32
C LYS A 255 20.16 10.37 0.87
N ASP A 256 19.09 10.54 0.10
CA ASP A 256 17.75 10.09 0.51
C ASP A 256 17.65 8.56 0.53
N ARG A 257 18.34 7.86 -0.38
CA ARG A 257 18.47 6.39 -0.31
C ARG A 257 19.20 5.91 0.92
N GLU A 258 20.32 6.55 1.25
CA GLU A 258 21.09 6.23 2.45
C GLU A 258 20.24 6.45 3.70
N GLN A 259 19.52 7.57 3.75
CA GLN A 259 18.59 7.88 4.84
C GLN A 259 17.46 6.85 4.92
N LYS A 260 16.84 6.49 3.79
CA LYS A 260 15.78 5.46 3.74
C LYS A 260 16.29 4.13 4.28
N ILE A 261 17.47 3.68 3.85
CA ILE A 261 18.06 2.41 4.32
C ILE A 261 18.24 2.45 5.84
N GLN A 262 18.81 3.53 6.39
CA GLN A 262 18.99 3.69 7.83
C GLN A 262 17.66 3.72 8.58
N SER A 263 16.68 4.47 8.07
CA SER A 263 15.32 4.57 8.62
C SER A 263 14.64 3.21 8.67
N GLN A 264 14.77 2.39 7.63
CA GLN A 264 14.16 1.06 7.56
C GLN A 264 14.77 0.08 8.54
N ILE A 265 16.10 0.05 8.63
CA ILE A 265 16.80 -0.76 9.64
C ILE A 265 16.45 -0.30 11.06
N ARG A 266 16.40 1.02 11.30
CA ARG A 266 15.97 1.59 12.58
C ARG A 266 14.56 1.16 12.94
N PHE A 267 13.60 1.29 12.02
CA PHE A 267 12.22 0.90 12.28
C PHE A 267 12.10 -0.59 12.55
N GLY A 268 12.76 -1.44 11.76
CA GLY A 268 12.83 -2.89 12.00
C GLY A 268 13.36 -3.24 13.41
N ASN A 269 14.45 -2.60 13.85
CA ASN A 269 15.01 -2.81 15.19
C ASN A 269 14.04 -2.39 16.31
N ILE A 270 13.38 -1.23 16.17
CA ILE A 270 12.38 -0.75 17.14
C ILE A 270 11.18 -1.70 17.18
N ALA A 271 10.67 -2.07 16.01
CA ALA A 271 9.52 -2.97 15.85
C ALA A 271 9.81 -4.34 16.49
N LYS A 272 10.99 -4.92 16.21
CA LYS A 272 11.46 -6.16 16.83
C LYS A 272 11.53 -6.06 18.35
N GLY A 273 12.12 -4.99 18.87
CA GLY A 273 12.24 -4.76 20.31
C GLY A 273 10.89 -4.60 21.02
N ARG A 274 9.84 -4.21 20.30
CA ARG A 274 8.47 -4.06 20.81
C ARG A 274 7.58 -5.28 20.55
N GLY A 275 8.06 -6.28 19.80
CA GLY A 275 7.26 -7.45 19.44
C GLY A 275 6.21 -7.18 18.37
N VAL A 276 6.45 -6.26 17.44
CA VAL A 276 5.61 -6.06 16.24
C VAL A 276 5.61 -7.34 15.41
N ASP A 277 4.44 -7.90 15.17
CA ASP A 277 4.25 -9.18 14.49
C ASP A 277 3.32 -9.10 13.27
N THR A 278 2.71 -7.94 13.05
CA THR A 278 1.73 -7.71 12.01
C THR A 278 2.23 -6.65 11.03
N LEU A 279 2.20 -6.97 9.74
CA LEU A 279 2.66 -6.06 8.68
C LEU A 279 1.47 -5.35 8.03
N LEU A 280 1.54 -4.02 7.98
CA LEU A 280 0.67 -3.16 7.18
C LEU A 280 1.51 -2.17 6.37
N SER A 281 0.94 -1.64 5.30
CA SER A 281 1.58 -0.66 4.43
C SER A 281 0.55 0.33 3.88
N ASN A 282 1.04 1.49 3.43
CA ASN A 282 0.24 2.48 2.70
C ASN A 282 0.10 2.18 1.20
N HIS A 283 0.79 1.15 0.71
CA HIS A 283 0.49 0.52 -0.57
C HIS A 283 0.32 -0.98 -0.41
N GLN A 284 -0.74 -1.50 -1.03
CA GLN A 284 -1.09 -2.92 -0.97
C GLN A 284 -0.01 -3.79 -1.60
N ILE A 285 0.76 -3.29 -2.57
CA ILE A 285 1.84 -4.07 -3.18
C ILE A 285 3.01 -4.31 -2.23
N ALA A 286 3.03 -3.61 -1.09
CA ALA A 286 4.09 -3.69 -0.10
C ALA A 286 3.71 -4.47 1.17
N ASP A 287 2.43 -4.77 1.39
CA ASP A 287 1.97 -5.71 2.44
C ASP A 287 1.11 -6.86 1.89
N HIS A 288 0.83 -6.85 0.58
CA HIS A 288 -0.07 -7.74 -0.15
C HIS A 288 -1.53 -7.72 0.35
N ALA A 289 -2.00 -6.62 0.94
CA ALA A 289 -3.31 -6.55 1.61
C ALA A 289 -4.47 -7.12 0.78
N LEU A 290 -4.49 -6.94 -0.54
CA LEU A 290 -5.55 -7.45 -1.41
C LEU A 290 -5.46 -8.96 -1.68
N PHE A 291 -4.25 -9.52 -1.71
CA PHE A 291 -4.09 -10.97 -1.76
C PHE A 291 -4.47 -11.60 -0.42
N LEU A 292 -4.10 -10.94 0.68
CA LEU A 292 -4.42 -11.39 2.03
C LEU A 292 -5.91 -11.28 2.34
N SER A 293 -6.63 -10.32 1.77
CA SER A 293 -8.06 -10.16 1.99
C SER A 293 -8.88 -11.32 1.43
N ASP A 294 -8.48 -11.90 0.31
CA ASP A 294 -9.12 -13.10 -0.24
C ASP A 294 -8.90 -14.31 0.68
N LEU A 295 -7.68 -14.46 1.23
CA LEU A 295 -7.38 -15.47 2.24
C LEU A 295 -8.21 -15.27 3.51
N ILE A 296 -8.33 -14.03 4.00
CA ILE A 296 -9.17 -13.69 5.16
C ILE A 296 -10.64 -14.05 4.89
N THR A 297 -11.15 -13.78 3.70
CA THR A 297 -12.55 -14.02 3.34
C THR A 297 -12.89 -15.50 3.31
N HIS A 298 -11.95 -16.35 2.91
CA HIS A 298 -12.16 -17.79 2.74
C HIS A 298 -11.57 -18.65 3.87
N ARG A 299 -10.97 -18.05 4.90
CA ARG A 299 -10.35 -18.80 5.98
C ARG A 299 -11.39 -19.48 6.88
N LEU A 300 -11.02 -20.65 7.38
CA LEU A 300 -11.75 -21.34 8.44
C LEU A 300 -11.36 -20.75 9.80
N ASP A 301 -12.18 -20.98 10.83
CA ASP A 301 -11.97 -20.38 12.15
C ASP A 301 -10.63 -20.72 12.80
N ASN A 302 -10.04 -21.88 12.48
CA ASN A 302 -8.76 -22.32 13.05
C ASN A 302 -7.56 -21.98 12.15
N THR A 303 -7.74 -21.16 11.12
CA THR A 303 -6.67 -20.73 10.24
C THR A 303 -6.07 -19.40 10.73
N PRO A 304 -4.74 -19.29 10.88
CA PRO A 304 -4.08 -18.06 11.29
C PRO A 304 -4.43 -16.87 10.39
N ASN A 305 -4.42 -15.66 10.97
CA ASN A 305 -4.56 -14.44 10.21
C ASN A 305 -3.28 -14.19 9.38
N PRO A 306 -3.35 -14.13 8.03
CA PRO A 306 -2.17 -13.99 7.19
C PRO A 306 -1.46 -12.63 7.29
N PHE A 307 -2.09 -11.60 7.90
CA PHE A 307 -1.42 -10.33 8.20
C PHE A 307 -0.45 -10.44 9.38
N VAL A 308 -0.62 -11.45 10.24
CA VAL A 308 0.29 -11.75 11.36
C VAL A 308 1.44 -12.61 10.83
N ILE A 309 2.54 -11.95 10.46
CA ILE A 309 3.72 -12.59 9.87
C ILE A 309 4.76 -13.04 10.91
N GLY A 310 4.65 -12.53 12.14
CA GLY A 310 5.59 -12.80 13.22
C GLY A 310 6.73 -11.77 13.33
N VAL A 311 7.31 -11.68 14.53
CA VAL A 311 8.30 -10.63 14.87
C VAL A 311 9.58 -10.71 14.05
N GLU A 312 10.11 -11.92 13.82
CA GLU A 312 11.31 -12.09 12.99
C GLU A 312 11.03 -11.72 11.53
N GLU A 313 9.85 -12.07 11.01
CA GLU A 313 9.52 -11.81 9.61
C GLU A 313 9.22 -10.32 9.37
N PHE A 314 8.67 -9.59 10.34
CA PHE A 314 8.58 -8.13 10.23
C PHE A 314 9.96 -7.47 10.13
N ASP A 315 10.91 -7.90 10.97
CA ASP A 315 12.31 -7.43 10.92
C ASP A 315 12.98 -7.79 9.58
N ASN A 316 12.76 -9.01 9.08
CA ASN A 316 13.25 -9.46 7.77
C ASN A 316 12.66 -8.61 6.64
N TYR A 317 11.36 -8.32 6.67
CA TYR A 317 10.69 -7.46 5.70
C TYR A 317 11.36 -6.07 5.61
N MET A 318 11.61 -5.43 6.75
CA MET A 318 12.26 -4.11 6.79
C MET A 318 13.69 -4.16 6.22
N LYS A 319 14.44 -5.24 6.51
CA LYS A 319 15.79 -5.46 5.96
C LYS A 319 15.77 -5.74 4.46
N ILE A 320 14.81 -6.53 3.97
CA ILE A 320 14.62 -6.78 2.54
C ILE A 320 14.36 -5.46 1.83
N ASN A 321 13.49 -4.60 2.35
CA ASN A 321 13.22 -3.28 1.77
C ASN A 321 14.49 -2.42 1.66
N ALA A 322 15.31 -2.39 2.72
CA ALA A 322 16.59 -1.70 2.71
C ALA A 322 17.58 -2.29 1.68
N LEU A 323 17.64 -3.63 1.57
CA LEU A 323 18.47 -4.31 0.58
C LEU A 323 17.99 -4.07 -0.85
N CYS A 324 16.68 -4.03 -1.11
CA CYS A 324 16.16 -3.70 -2.43
C CYS A 324 16.60 -2.29 -2.88
N SER A 325 16.64 -1.30 -1.96
CA SER A 325 17.21 0.01 -2.28
C SER A 325 18.72 -0.04 -2.60
N ARG A 326 19.49 -0.90 -1.92
CA ARG A 326 20.90 -1.13 -2.27
C ARG A 326 21.06 -1.81 -3.63
N VAL A 327 20.17 -2.74 -4.00
CA VAL A 327 20.15 -3.35 -5.34
C VAL A 327 19.88 -2.29 -6.41
N ILE A 328 18.90 -1.40 -6.21
CA ILE A 328 18.60 -0.31 -7.15
C ILE A 328 19.82 0.61 -7.32
N ALA A 329 20.47 0.98 -6.22
CA ALA A 329 21.67 1.81 -6.26
C ALA A 329 22.82 1.13 -7.01
N ALA A 330 23.11 -0.13 -6.70
CA ALA A 330 24.16 -0.91 -7.37
C ALA A 330 23.88 -1.08 -8.87
N ARG A 331 22.62 -1.32 -9.27
CA ARG A 331 22.20 -1.33 -10.68
C ARG A 331 22.44 -0.01 -11.39
N GLN A 332 22.33 1.10 -10.67
CA GLN A 332 22.53 2.44 -11.22
C GLN A 332 23.99 2.93 -11.13
N GLY A 333 24.92 2.12 -10.63
CA GLY A 333 26.32 2.52 -10.43
C GLY A 333 26.52 3.51 -9.29
N MET A 334 25.61 3.51 -8.31
CA MET A 334 25.63 4.43 -7.19
C MET A 334 26.19 3.76 -5.93
N ASP A 335 27.40 4.18 -5.54
CA ASP A 335 27.98 3.79 -4.26
C ASP A 335 27.27 4.48 -3.10
N LEU A 336 26.73 3.68 -2.17
CA LEU A 336 26.13 4.15 -0.92
C LEU A 336 27.12 3.98 0.23
N GLY A 337 27.11 4.91 1.17
CA GLY A 337 27.94 4.88 2.38
C GLY A 337 27.35 4.12 3.57
N VAL A 338 26.27 3.34 3.37
CA VAL A 338 25.48 2.71 4.46
C VAL A 338 25.06 1.27 4.21
#